data_AF-A0A7V9R0V7-F1
#
_entry.id   AF-A0A7V9R0V7-F1
#
_cell.length_a   1.000
_cell.length_b   1.000
_cell.length_c   1.000
_cell.angle_alpha   90.00
_cell.angle_beta   90.00
_cell.angle_gamma   90.00
#
_symmetry.space_group_name_H-M   'P 1'
#
loop_
_entity.id
_entity.type
_entity.pdbx_description
1 polymer ?
#
loop_
_entity_poly.entity_id
_entity_poly.type
_entity_poly.pdbx_seq_one_letter_code
_entity_poly.pdbx_strand_id
1 'polypeptide(L)'
;MSRGSRILPPAPDFVDLGSARILIADDVADIGHTLRSVQEFCAGKVAEVRTAVLDEKPQLLVKCEYVWRRTNKWINFPWSDKAPVARRSGASWRPDHQHRRVANSDAKMSNRTRSTTEPSW
;
A
#
# COMPACT_ATOMS: atom_id res chain seq x y z
N MET A 1 17.39 -9.56 -13.06
CA MET A 1 16.68 -8.54 -13.87
C MET A 1 15.45 -8.10 -13.09
N SER A 2 15.45 -6.89 -12.53
CA SER A 2 14.27 -6.35 -11.84
C SER A 2 13.21 -6.03 -12.88
N ARG A 3 11.99 -6.59 -12.76
CA ARG A 3 10.86 -6.13 -13.58
C ARG A 3 10.50 -4.74 -13.07
N GLY A 4 10.96 -3.70 -13.77
CA GLY A 4 10.58 -2.33 -13.45
C GLY A 4 9.06 -2.19 -13.42
N SER A 5 8.57 -1.40 -12.47
CA SER A 5 7.17 -1.06 -12.27
C SER A 5 6.52 -0.69 -13.61
N ARG A 6 5.46 -1.42 -14.02
CA ARG A 6 4.80 -1.23 -15.31
C ARG A 6 3.63 -0.26 -15.17
N ILE A 7 3.71 0.86 -15.88
CA ILE A 7 2.57 1.76 -16.06
C ILE A 7 1.67 1.17 -17.14
N LEU A 8 0.37 1.03 -16.85
CA LEU A 8 -0.61 0.47 -17.78
C LEU A 8 -1.37 1.59 -18.50
N PRO A 9 -1.65 1.45 -19.80
CA PRO A 9 -2.41 2.43 -20.56
C PRO A 9 -3.89 2.48 -20.14
N PRO A 10 -4.56 3.65 -20.31
CA PRO A 10 -3.98 4.91 -20.77
C PRO A 10 -3.19 5.57 -19.65
N ALA A 11 -1.88 5.72 -19.85
CA ALA A 11 -1.08 6.60 -19.02
C ALA A 11 -1.46 8.04 -19.40
N PRO A 12 -1.46 9.00 -18.46
CA PRO A 12 -1.59 10.40 -18.82
C PRO A 12 -0.58 10.74 -19.92
N ASP A 13 -1.06 11.37 -20.99
CA ASP A 13 -0.14 11.95 -21.98
C ASP A 13 0.53 13.16 -21.32
N PHE A 14 1.86 13.16 -21.25
CA PHE A 14 2.62 14.19 -20.52
C PHE A 14 2.81 15.47 -21.32
N VAL A 15 2.34 15.49 -22.58
CA VAL A 15 2.20 16.71 -23.36
C VAL A 15 1.26 17.63 -22.58
N ASP A 16 1.84 18.60 -21.87
CA ASP A 16 1.18 19.66 -21.08
C ASP A 16 1.04 19.48 -19.55
N LEU A 17 1.76 18.54 -18.92
CA LEU A 17 1.73 18.39 -17.45
C LEU A 17 2.77 19.22 -16.69
N GLY A 18 3.56 20.07 -17.36
CA GLY A 18 4.64 20.84 -16.73
C GLY A 18 4.19 21.77 -15.60
N SER A 19 2.97 22.30 -15.66
CA SER A 19 2.35 23.12 -14.61
C SER A 19 1.49 22.31 -13.62
N ALA A 20 1.29 21.01 -13.89
CA ALA A 20 0.40 20.18 -13.12
C ALA A 20 0.95 19.90 -11.71
N ARG A 21 0.02 19.85 -10.75
CA ARG A 21 0.29 19.39 -9.38
C ARG A 21 -0.38 18.03 -9.20
N ILE A 22 0.41 17.00 -8.97
CA ILE A 22 -0.04 15.61 -8.92
C ILE A 22 -0.10 15.12 -7.47
N LEU A 23 -1.20 14.45 -7.13
CA LEU A 23 -1.33 13.68 -5.89
C LEU A 23 -1.33 12.19 -6.21
N ILE A 24 -0.34 11.47 -5.69
CA ILE A 24 -0.28 10.01 -5.72
C ILE A 24 -1.03 9.51 -4.48
N ALA A 25 -2.08 8.72 -4.67
CA ALA A 25 -2.84 8.12 -3.58
C ALA A 25 -2.66 6.60 -3.58
N ASP A 26 -2.33 6.04 -2.42
CA ASP A 26 -2.23 4.60 -2.19
C ASP A 26 -2.90 4.22 -0.86
N ASP A 27 -3.28 2.96 -0.69
CA ASP A 27 -3.93 2.53 0.56
C ASP A 27 -2.93 2.36 1.70
N VAL A 28 -1.77 1.74 1.44
CA VAL A 28 -0.71 1.53 2.42
C VAL A 28 0.70 1.79 1.86
N ALA A 29 1.47 2.61 2.57
CA ALA A 29 2.91 2.79 2.34
C ALA A 29 3.71 1.84 3.24
N ASP A 30 4.10 0.68 2.71
CA ASP A 30 4.98 -0.26 3.40
C ASP A 30 6.47 0.09 3.18
N ILE A 31 7.19 -0.69 2.37
CA ILE A 31 8.58 -0.37 2.00
C ILE A 31 8.64 0.89 1.09
N GLY A 32 7.56 1.19 0.36
CA GLY A 32 7.43 2.41 -0.46
C GLY A 32 8.03 2.32 -1.87
N HIS A 33 8.37 1.13 -2.37
CA HIS A 33 8.90 0.97 -3.73
C HIS A 33 7.91 1.44 -4.82
N THR A 34 6.62 1.16 -4.65
CA THR A 34 5.57 1.62 -5.56
C THR A 34 5.55 3.14 -5.65
N LEU A 35 5.46 3.81 -4.50
CA LEU A 35 5.43 5.27 -4.41
C LEU A 35 6.70 5.89 -5.00
N ARG A 36 7.87 5.33 -4.69
CA ARG A 36 9.15 5.76 -5.28
C ARG A 36 9.12 5.71 -6.80
N SER A 37 8.69 4.59 -7.39
CA SER A 37 8.65 4.46 -8.85
C SER A 37 7.74 5.49 -9.51
N VAL A 38 6.60 5.80 -8.90
CA VAL A 38 5.68 6.82 -9.46
C VAL A 38 6.25 8.23 -9.28
N GLN A 39 6.87 8.54 -8.14
CA GLN A 39 7.55 9.82 -7.94
C GLN A 39 8.71 10.02 -8.92
N GLU A 40 9.55 9.01 -9.12
CA GLU A 40 10.64 9.03 -10.11
C GLU A 40 10.10 9.19 -11.52
N PHE A 41 8.96 8.57 -11.82
CA PHE A 41 8.30 8.75 -13.11
C PHE A 41 7.80 10.18 -13.33
N CYS A 42 7.31 10.87 -12.30
CA CYS A 42 6.83 12.24 -12.38
C CYS A 42 7.96 13.30 -12.27
N ALA A 43 9.13 12.93 -11.75
CA ALA A 43 10.24 13.85 -11.54
C ALA A 43 10.66 14.57 -12.83
N GLY A 44 10.75 15.90 -12.76
CA GLY A 44 11.13 16.76 -13.90
C GLY A 44 10.06 16.90 -14.99
N LYS A 45 8.88 16.29 -14.84
CA LYS A 45 7.77 16.36 -15.82
C LYS A 45 6.59 17.22 -15.36
N VAL A 46 6.49 17.49 -14.06
CA VAL A 46 5.37 18.20 -13.44
C VAL A 46 5.86 19.25 -12.45
N ALA A 47 5.00 20.21 -12.09
CA ALA A 47 5.36 21.29 -11.18
C ALA A 47 5.51 20.82 -9.73
N GLU A 48 4.67 19.87 -9.30
CA GLU A 48 4.67 19.36 -7.93
C GLU A 48 4.14 17.92 -7.87
N VAL A 49 4.73 17.10 -7.00
CA VAL A 49 4.24 15.76 -6.66
C VAL A 49 4.12 15.66 -5.15
N ARG A 50 2.95 15.23 -4.67
CA ARG A 50 2.72 14.85 -3.28
C ARG A 50 2.11 13.45 -3.20
N THR A 51 2.16 12.86 -2.02
CA THR A 51 1.72 11.51 -1.72
C THR A 51 0.75 11.51 -0.56
N ALA A 52 -0.36 10.77 -0.71
CA ALA A 52 -1.34 10.55 0.34
C ALA A 52 -1.55 9.05 0.55
N VAL A 53 -1.50 8.61 1.80
CA VAL A 53 -1.80 7.23 2.19
C VAL A 53 -2.72 7.14 3.39
N LEU A 54 -3.52 6.07 3.44
CA LEU A 54 -4.33 5.78 4.62
C LEU A 54 -3.44 5.26 5.76
N ASP A 55 -2.54 4.33 5.47
CA ASP A 55 -1.65 3.73 6.46
C ASP A 55 -0.17 3.80 6.06
N GLU A 56 0.68 4.32 6.96
CA GLU A 56 2.14 4.35 6.79
C GLU A 56 2.83 3.38 7.76
N LYS A 57 3.76 2.58 7.24
CA LYS A 57 4.62 1.70 8.04
C LYS A 57 5.91 2.43 8.48
N PRO A 58 6.51 2.06 9.62
CA PRO A 58 7.73 2.71 10.12
C PRO A 58 8.97 2.56 9.21
N GLN A 59 8.98 1.55 8.33
CA GLN A 59 10.14 1.16 7.51
C GLN A 59 10.14 1.84 6.12
N LEU A 60 9.36 2.90 5.97
CA LEU A 60 9.09 3.53 4.69
C LEU A 60 10.33 4.26 4.14
N LEU A 61 10.64 4.01 2.86
CA LEU A 61 11.80 4.58 2.18
C LEU A 61 11.58 6.01 1.63
N VAL A 62 10.35 6.50 1.62
CA VAL A 62 9.93 7.76 0.98
C VAL A 62 8.90 8.45 1.86
N LYS A 63 9.08 9.73 2.19
CA LYS A 63 8.12 10.45 3.02
C LYS A 63 6.78 10.65 2.29
N CYS A 64 5.66 10.37 2.96
CA CYS A 64 4.33 10.77 2.49
C CYS A 64 3.94 12.13 3.09
N GLU A 65 3.39 13.02 2.28
CA GLU A 65 2.92 14.35 2.72
C GLU A 65 1.65 14.25 3.55
N TYR A 66 0.76 13.34 3.19
CA TYR A 66 -0.52 13.14 3.86
C TYR A 66 -0.65 11.69 4.33
N VAL A 67 -0.81 11.52 5.64
CA VAL A 67 -0.90 10.20 6.29
C VAL A 67 -2.06 10.23 7.25
N TRP A 68 -3.06 9.37 7.04
CA TRP A 68 -4.17 9.25 7.99
C TRP A 68 -3.73 8.56 9.28
N ARG A 69 -3.00 7.44 9.17
CA ARG A 69 -2.54 6.68 10.34
C ARG A 69 -1.15 6.10 10.13
N ARG A 70 -0.35 6.06 11.21
CA ARG A 70 0.92 5.33 11.28
C ARG A 70 0.74 4.07 12.10
N THR A 71 1.15 2.91 11.58
CA THR A 71 0.99 1.63 12.28
C THR A 71 1.99 0.59 11.79
N ASN A 72 2.50 -0.25 12.70
CA ASN A 72 3.27 -1.45 12.34
C ASN A 72 2.39 -2.72 12.25
N LYS A 73 1.09 -2.61 12.54
CA LYS A 73 0.16 -3.74 12.53
C LYS A 73 -0.22 -4.15 11.12
N TRP A 74 -0.58 -5.41 10.92
CA TRP A 74 -1.23 -5.84 9.68
C TRP A 74 -2.56 -5.09 9.47
N ILE A 75 -2.93 -4.82 8.21
CA ILE A 75 -4.15 -4.08 7.85
C ILE A 75 -5.00 -4.97 6.94
N ASN A 76 -6.26 -5.18 7.33
CA ASN A 76 -7.25 -5.84 6.50
C ASN A 76 -8.17 -4.78 5.91
N PHE A 77 -7.96 -4.45 4.63
CA PHE A 77 -8.87 -3.57 3.92
C PHE A 77 -10.12 -4.32 3.48
N PRO A 78 -11.32 -3.71 3.51
CA PRO A 78 -12.56 -4.37 3.12
C PRO A 78 -12.54 -4.93 1.69
N TRP A 79 -11.83 -4.29 0.76
CA TRP A 79 -11.68 -4.78 -0.61
C TRP A 79 -10.71 -5.96 -0.75
N SER A 80 -9.98 -6.29 0.31
CA SER A 80 -9.03 -7.39 0.36
C SER A 80 -9.56 -8.62 1.09
N ASP A 81 -10.55 -8.47 2.00
CA ASP A 81 -11.05 -9.57 2.83
C ASP A 81 -12.58 -9.73 2.85
N LYS A 82 -13.35 -8.80 2.25
CA LYS A 82 -14.81 -8.90 2.13
C LYS A 82 -15.25 -9.10 0.68
N ALA A 83 -16.50 -9.56 0.54
CA ALA A 83 -17.14 -9.63 -0.76
C ALA A 83 -17.29 -8.22 -1.38
N PRO A 84 -17.14 -8.07 -2.72
CA PRO A 84 -17.39 -6.82 -3.40
C PRO A 84 -18.79 -6.28 -3.11
N VAL A 85 -18.88 -4.98 -2.85
CA VAL A 85 -20.13 -4.30 -2.49
C VAL A 85 -21.15 -4.35 -3.63
N ALA A 86 -20.70 -4.36 -4.89
CA ALA A 86 -21.54 -4.46 -6.08
C ALA A 86 -21.27 -5.75 -6.85
N ARG A 87 -22.33 -6.50 -7.14
CA ARG A 87 -22.26 -7.68 -8.01
C ARG A 87 -22.40 -7.23 -9.47
N ARG A 88 -21.27 -7.11 -10.18
CA ARG A 88 -21.30 -6.83 -11.63
C ARG A 88 -21.84 -8.05 -12.38
N SER A 89 -22.80 -7.86 -13.27
CA SER A 89 -23.25 -8.89 -14.21
C SER A 89 -22.04 -9.41 -14.99
N GLY A 90 -21.73 -10.69 -14.85
CA GLY A 90 -20.57 -11.35 -15.48
C GLY A 90 -19.32 -11.51 -14.60
N ALA A 91 -19.25 -10.92 -13.41
CA ALA A 91 -18.14 -11.16 -12.48
C ALA A 91 -18.49 -12.28 -11.50
N SER A 92 -17.93 -13.48 -11.69
CA SER A 92 -18.05 -14.57 -10.71
C SER A 92 -17.05 -14.35 -9.57
N TRP A 93 -17.51 -13.79 -8.44
CA TRP A 93 -16.71 -13.77 -7.22
C TRP A 93 -16.54 -15.22 -6.70
N ARG A 94 -15.30 -15.70 -6.56
CA ARG A 94 -14.96 -17.02 -6.01
C ARG A 94 -14.30 -16.86 -4.62
N PRO A 95 -14.86 -17.44 -3.54
CA PRO A 95 -14.33 -17.27 -2.19
C PRO A 95 -12.93 -17.87 -1.97
N ASP A 96 -12.57 -18.94 -2.69
CA ASP A 96 -11.42 -19.78 -2.33
C ASP A 96 -10.02 -19.22 -2.64
N HIS A 97 -9.91 -18.12 -3.39
CA HIS A 97 -8.60 -17.63 -3.82
C HIS A 97 -7.92 -16.65 -2.85
N GLN A 98 -8.65 -16.08 -1.89
CA GLN A 98 -8.10 -15.04 -1.00
C GLN A 98 -7.79 -15.55 0.42
N HIS A 99 -8.47 -16.60 0.88
CA HIS A 99 -8.33 -17.09 2.27
C HIS A 99 -7.01 -17.83 2.58
N ARG A 100 -6.26 -18.29 1.57
CA ARG A 100 -5.07 -19.13 1.80
C ARG A 100 -3.85 -18.36 2.33
N ARG A 101 -3.85 -17.03 2.32
CA ARG A 101 -2.74 -16.23 2.90
C ARG A 101 -2.99 -15.77 4.34
N VAL A 102 -4.25 -15.65 4.77
CA VAL A 102 -4.61 -15.10 6.08
C VAL A 102 -4.31 -16.09 7.22
N ALA A 103 -4.50 -17.39 6.99
CA ALA A 103 -4.29 -18.41 8.02
C ALA A 103 -2.81 -18.61 8.45
N ASN A 104 -1.84 -18.24 7.60
CA ASN A 104 -0.41 -18.46 7.90
C ASN A 104 0.27 -17.26 8.59
N SER A 105 -0.37 -16.09 8.64
CA SER A 105 0.19 -14.89 9.27
C SER A 105 -0.11 -14.80 10.77
N ASP A 106 -1.27 -15.26 11.23
CA ASP A 106 -1.64 -15.27 12.65
C ASP A 106 -0.72 -16.18 13.47
N ALA A 107 -0.27 -17.29 12.88
CA ALA A 107 0.67 -18.21 13.51
C ALA A 107 2.09 -17.63 13.70
N LYS A 108 2.51 -16.64 12.90
CA LYS A 108 3.86 -16.07 13.00
C LYS A 108 4.00 -14.98 14.07
N MET A 109 2.90 -14.36 14.52
CA MET A 109 2.96 -13.33 15.57
C MET A 109 2.81 -13.91 16.99
N SER A 110 2.26 -15.12 17.13
CA SER A 110 1.97 -15.73 18.44
C SER A 110 3.19 -16.23 19.22
N ASN A 111 4.37 -16.38 18.61
CA ASN A 111 5.54 -17.01 19.26
C ASN A 111 6.55 -16.03 19.87
N ARG A 112 6.23 -14.74 20.04
CA ARG A 112 7.18 -13.76 20.61
C ARG A 112 6.65 -13.01 21.83
N THR A 113 6.18 -13.74 22.84
CA THR A 113 6.09 -13.23 24.23
C THR A 113 6.01 -14.38 25.23
N ARG A 114 7.15 -14.80 25.79
CA ARG A 114 7.28 -15.31 27.16
C ARG A 114 8.74 -15.28 27.58
N SER A 115 9.13 -14.21 28.26
CA SER A 115 10.22 -14.21 29.24
C SER A 115 9.83 -13.19 30.30
N THR A 116 9.08 -13.68 31.29
CA THR A 116 8.74 -12.96 32.51
C THR A 116 10.01 -12.93 33.38
N THR A 117 10.51 -11.75 33.68
CA THR A 117 11.36 -11.53 34.85
C THR A 117 10.60 -10.54 35.73
N GLU A 118 10.05 -11.04 36.83
CA GLU A 118 9.48 -10.21 37.90
C GLU A 118 10.62 -9.46 38.61
N PRO A 119 10.45 -8.18 38.98
CA PRO A 119 11.26 -7.58 40.02
C PRO A 119 10.64 -7.84 41.39
N SER A 120 11.45 -8.36 42.30
CA SER A 120 11.21 -8.33 43.73
C SER A 120 11.18 -6.86 44.20
N TRP A 121 10.02 -6.42 44.69
CA TRP A 121 9.74 -5.78 45.99
C TRP A 121 8.33 -5.19 45.95
#